data_AF-A0A1T5MIN1-F1
#
_entry.id   AF-A0A1T5MIN1-F1
#
_cell.length_a   1.000
_cell.length_b   1.000
_cell.length_c   1.000
_cell.angle_alpha   90.00
_cell.angle_beta   90.00
_cell.angle_gamma   90.00
#
_symmetry.space_group_name_H-M   'P 1'
#
loop_
_entity.id
_entity.type
_entity.pdbx_description
1 polymer ?
#
loop_
_entity_poly.entity_id
_entity_poly.type
_entity_poly.pdbx_seq_one_letter_code
_entity_poly.pdbx_strand_id
1 'polypeptide(L)'
;MRNKSSSLKKICDLNKSIKIKIVPREGNEEYLEDYKIDDKPKIPTFVFMDAKFNILGAFIEIAQIIKEIVTRGNQVDIIVAKRKYRKGEFTNETIKDILEIIS
;
A
#
# COMPACT_ATOMS: atom_id res chain seq x y z
N MET A 1 1.77 10.32 -18.64
CA MET A 1 2.00 9.28 -17.61
C MET A 1 3.09 9.74 -16.65
N ARG A 2 2.79 9.98 -15.36
CA ARG A 2 3.86 10.21 -14.37
C ARG A 2 4.46 8.86 -14.03
N ASN A 3 5.69 8.60 -14.50
CA ASN A 3 6.57 7.58 -13.94
C ASN A 3 6.96 8.01 -12.51
N LYS A 4 6.05 7.85 -11.56
CA LYS A 4 6.43 7.83 -10.14
C LYS A 4 6.98 6.43 -9.89
N SER A 5 8.29 6.32 -9.70
CA SER A 5 8.92 5.09 -9.23
C SER A 5 8.25 4.69 -7.91
N SER A 6 7.29 3.76 -7.95
CA SER A 6 6.70 3.26 -6.70
C SER A 6 7.80 2.54 -5.93
N SER A 7 7.83 2.71 -4.61
CA SER A 7 8.79 2.01 -3.75
C SER A 7 8.75 0.49 -3.99
N LEU A 8 7.56 -0.04 -4.29
CA LEU A 8 7.33 -1.42 -4.76
C LEU A 8 8.09 -1.79 -6.02
N LYS A 9 8.09 -0.93 -7.04
CA LYS A 9 8.86 -1.17 -8.27
C LYS A 9 10.35 -1.26 -7.96
N LYS A 10 10.85 -0.38 -7.07
CA LYS A 10 12.25 -0.42 -6.64
C LYS A 10 12.59 -1.69 -5.88
N ILE A 11 11.70 -2.17 -5.00
CA ILE A 11 11.84 -3.47 -4.31
C ILE A 11 11.96 -4.61 -5.33
N CYS A 12 11.09 -4.66 -6.33
CA CYS A 12 11.13 -5.69 -7.39
C CYS A 12 12.39 -5.57 -8.27
N ASP A 13 12.89 -4.34 -8.48
CA ASP A 13 14.11 -4.14 -9.26
C ASP A 13 15.34 -4.67 -8.51
N LEU A 14 15.36 -4.57 -7.17
CA LEU A 14 16.42 -5.08 -6.28
C LEU A 14 16.32 -6.59 -6.03
N ASN A 15 15.11 -7.13 -5.91
CA ASN A 15 14.88 -8.56 -5.70
C ASN A 15 14.05 -9.15 -6.86
N LYS A 16 14.74 -9.82 -7.80
CA LYS A 16 14.12 -10.41 -9.00
C LYS A 16 13.16 -11.58 -8.71
N SER A 17 13.18 -12.12 -7.50
CA SER A 17 12.23 -13.15 -7.07
C SER A 17 10.83 -12.57 -6.83
N ILE A 18 10.72 -11.26 -6.61
CA ILE A 18 9.44 -10.57 -6.43
C ILE A 18 8.94 -10.09 -7.79
N LYS A 19 7.76 -10.56 -8.17
CA LYS A 19 7.07 -10.14 -9.40
C LYS A 19 5.86 -9.29 -9.02
N ILE A 20 5.67 -8.17 -9.71
CA ILE A 20 4.54 -7.27 -9.53
C ILE A 20 3.71 -7.20 -10.80
N LYS A 21 2.39 -7.28 -10.66
CA LYS A 21 1.41 -6.99 -11.70
C LYS A 21 0.42 -5.97 -11.16
N ILE A 22 0.23 -4.87 -11.88
CA ILE A 22 -0.78 -3.87 -11.55
C ILE A 22 -2.00 -4.17 -12.41
N VAL A 23 -3.16 -4.30 -11.77
CA VAL A 23 -4.45 -4.49 -12.44
C VAL A 23 -5.34 -3.27 -12.20
N PRO A 24 -6.20 -2.90 -13.16
CA PRO A 24 -7.18 -1.83 -12.94
C PRO A 24 -8.22 -2.29 -11.91
N ARG A 25 -8.85 -1.34 -11.23
CA ARG A 25 -10.01 -1.64 -10.37
C ARG A 25 -11.21 -2.11 -11.20
N GLU A 26 -11.45 -1.43 -12.32
CA GLU A 26 -12.56 -1.76 -13.22
C GLU A 26 -12.45 -3.21 -13.70
N GLY A 27 -13.52 -3.98 -13.48
CA GLY A 27 -13.58 -5.41 -13.80
C GLY A 27 -12.86 -6.32 -12.81
N ASN A 28 -12.39 -5.79 -11.67
CA ASN A 28 -11.72 -6.54 -10.60
C ASN A 28 -12.31 -6.22 -9.21
N GLU A 29 -13.50 -5.64 -9.15
CA GLU A 29 -14.14 -5.18 -7.90
C GLU A 29 -14.38 -6.31 -6.91
N GLU A 30 -14.77 -7.50 -7.40
CA GLU A 30 -15.02 -8.69 -6.57
C GLU A 30 -13.77 -9.10 -5.76
N TYR A 31 -12.57 -8.94 -6.33
CA TYR A 31 -11.31 -9.28 -5.67
C TYR A 31 -10.88 -8.24 -4.63
N LEU A 32 -11.57 -7.10 -4.54
CA LEU A 32 -11.32 -6.06 -3.54
C LEU A 32 -12.27 -6.14 -2.35
N GLU A 33 -13.28 -7.02 -2.38
CA GLU A 33 -14.28 -7.17 -1.32
C GLU A 33 -13.64 -7.43 0.04
N ASP A 34 -12.69 -8.36 0.11
CA ASP A 34 -11.98 -8.72 1.35
C ASP A 34 -11.06 -7.61 1.88
N TYR A 35 -10.83 -6.55 1.10
CA TYR A 35 -9.89 -5.47 1.42
C TYR A 35 -10.58 -4.11 1.62
N LYS A 36 -11.90 -4.11 1.78
CA LYS A 36 -12.67 -2.90 2.04
C LYS A 36 -12.37 -2.33 3.43
N ILE A 37 -12.37 -1.01 3.52
CA ILE A 37 -12.39 -0.27 4.78
C ILE A 37 -13.60 0.66 4.73
N ASP A 38 -14.49 0.55 5.72
CA ASP A 38 -15.78 1.24 5.78
C ASP A 38 -16.65 0.98 4.52
N ASP A 39 -16.79 -0.30 4.14
CA ASP A 39 -17.49 -0.80 2.95
C ASP A 39 -17.02 -0.23 1.61
N LYS A 40 -15.86 0.45 1.60
CA LYS A 40 -15.30 1.10 0.41
C LYS A 40 -13.97 0.46 0.04
N PRO A 41 -13.81 -0.01 -1.20
CA PRO A 41 -12.52 -0.50 -1.66
C PRO A 41 -11.54 0.69 -1.72
N LYS A 42 -10.37 0.51 -1.13
CA LYS A 42 -9.33 1.52 -1.10
C LYS A 42 -8.27 1.24 -2.17
N ILE A 43 -7.71 2.30 -2.74
CA ILE A 43 -6.69 2.21 -3.80
C ILE A 43 -5.54 3.15 -3.44
N PRO A 44 -4.27 2.72 -3.58
CA PRO A 44 -3.86 1.40 -4.04
C PRO A 44 -4.07 0.32 -2.97
N THR A 45 -4.38 -0.90 -3.41
CA THR A 45 -4.29 -2.11 -2.58
C THR A 45 -3.26 -3.04 -3.22
N PHE A 46 -2.30 -3.50 -2.43
CA PHE A 46 -1.29 -4.47 -2.86
C PHE A 46 -1.49 -5.74 -2.06
N VAL A 47 -1.83 -6.82 -2.76
CA VAL A 47 -1.96 -8.15 -2.19
C VAL A 47 -0.65 -8.90 -2.44
N PHE A 48 -0.03 -9.39 -1.38
CA PHE A 48 1.21 -10.15 -1.44
C PHE A 48 0.88 -11.64 -1.32
N MET A 49 1.48 -12.43 -2.20
CA MET A 49 1.21 -13.86 -2.31
C MET A 49 2.51 -14.64 -2.44
N ASP A 50 2.49 -15.89 -1.99
CA ASP A 50 3.58 -16.83 -2.23
C ASP A 50 3.53 -17.43 -3.65
N ALA A 51 4.49 -18.31 -3.98
CA ALA A 51 4.55 -18.96 -5.29
C ALA A 51 3.37 -19.91 -5.61
N LYS A 52 2.57 -20.28 -4.60
CA LYS A 52 1.37 -21.11 -4.71
C LYS A 52 0.09 -20.27 -4.71
N PHE A 53 0.21 -18.94 -4.76
CA PHE A 53 -0.90 -17.98 -4.67
C PHE A 53 -1.62 -17.97 -3.32
N ASN A 54 -0.99 -18.44 -2.24
CA ASN A 54 -1.51 -18.20 -0.89
C ASN A 54 -1.28 -16.73 -0.52
N ILE A 55 -2.29 -16.07 0.05
CA ILE A 55 -2.19 -14.67 0.49
C ILE A 55 -1.32 -14.62 1.76
N LEU A 56 -0.25 -13.83 1.71
CA LEU A 56 0.61 -13.53 2.85
C LEU A 56 0.11 -12.31 3.63
N GLY A 57 -0.50 -11.35 2.92
CA GLY A 57 -1.09 -10.16 3.51
C GLY A 57 -1.36 -9.09 2.45
N ALA A 58 -1.86 -7.94 2.91
CA ALA A 58 -2.17 -6.82 2.02
C ALA A 58 -1.78 -5.47 2.62
N PHE A 59 -1.23 -4.61 1.76
CA PHE A 59 -1.07 -3.19 2.04
C PHE A 59 -2.26 -2.43 1.45
N ILE A 60 -2.97 -1.66 2.27
CA ILE A 60 -4.19 -0.94 1.88
C ILE A 60 -3.99 0.57 2.04
N GLU A 61 -3.99 1.28 0.91
CA GLU A 61 -3.96 2.74 0.71
C GLU A 61 -2.70 3.48 1.20
N ILE A 62 -2.42 3.41 2.49
CA ILE A 62 -1.43 4.21 3.20
C ILE A 62 -0.70 3.39 4.27
N ALA A 63 0.51 3.82 4.62
CA ALA A 63 1.31 3.20 5.67
C ALA A 63 0.60 3.23 7.04
N GLN A 64 0.88 2.23 7.87
CA GLN A 64 0.25 2.02 9.17
C GLN A 64 0.41 3.23 10.09
N ILE A 65 1.58 3.86 10.09
CA ILE A 65 1.84 5.09 10.85
C ILE A 65 0.88 6.23 10.47
N ILE A 66 0.48 6.33 9.19
CA ILE A 66 -0.50 7.36 8.76
C ILE A 66 -1.90 6.97 9.22
N LYS A 67 -2.25 5.68 9.19
CA LYS A 67 -3.55 5.20 9.70
C LYS A 67 -3.68 5.55 11.18
N GLU A 68 -2.64 5.33 11.98
CA GLU A 68 -2.62 5.67 13.40
C GLU A 68 -2.80 7.17 13.67
N ILE A 69 -2.13 8.02 12.90
CA ILE A 69 -2.31 9.49 12.98
C ILE A 69 -3.74 9.87 12.60
N VAL A 70 -4.32 9.25 11.58
CA VAL A 70 -5.71 9.50 11.17
C VAL A 70 -6.71 9.09 12.25
N THR A 71 -6.46 7.98 12.94
CA THR A 71 -7.36 7.47 13.99
C THR A 71 -7.25 8.24 15.30
N ARG A 72 -6.04 8.71 15.67
CA ARG A 72 -5.77 9.26 17.02
C ARG A 72 -5.49 10.77 17.03
N GLY A 73 -5.08 11.35 15.90
CA GLY A 73 -4.63 12.74 15.81
C GLY A 73 -5.77 13.74 15.67
N ASN A 74 -5.45 15.01 15.91
CA ASN A 74 -6.37 16.11 15.61
C ASN A 74 -6.36 16.43 14.10
N GLN A 75 -7.28 17.30 13.66
CA GLN A 75 -7.40 17.65 12.25
C GLN A 75 -6.13 18.27 11.64
N VAL A 76 -5.38 19.05 12.42
CA VAL A 76 -4.12 19.68 11.96
C VAL A 76 -3.06 18.61 11.70
N ASP A 77 -2.87 17.69 12.64
CA ASP A 77 -1.90 16.61 12.53
C ASP A 77 -2.21 15.71 11.33
N ILE A 78 -3.49 15.39 11.12
CA ILE A 78 -3.94 14.59 9.98
C ILE A 78 -3.63 15.29 8.65
N ILE A 79 -3.90 16.59 8.55
CA ILE A 79 -3.64 17.37 7.33
C ILE A 79 -2.13 17.41 7.04
N VAL A 80 -1.31 17.64 8.06
CA VAL A 80 0.14 17.69 7.94
C VAL A 80 0.69 16.32 7.53
N ALA A 81 0.30 15.24 8.21
CA ALA A 81 0.75 13.89 7.91
C ALA A 81 0.39 13.46 6.49
N LYS A 82 -0.86 13.67 6.06
CA LYS A 82 -1.28 13.37 4.68
C LYS A 82 -0.52 14.20 3.64
N ARG A 83 -0.18 15.47 3.94
CA ARG A 83 0.63 16.31 3.06
C ARG A 83 2.05 15.76 2.92
N LYS A 84 2.68 15.41 4.03
CA LYS A 84 4.03 14.81 4.08
C LYS A 84 4.07 13.44 3.38
N TYR A 85 3.06 12.60 3.58
CA TYR A 85 2.91 11.31 2.88
C TYR A 85 2.87 11.49 1.36
N ARG A 86 2.06 12.45 0.86
CA ARG A 86 2.00 12.76 -0.58
C ARG A 86 3.33 13.29 -1.16
N LYS A 87 4.19 13.85 -0.32
CA LYS A 87 5.56 14.30 -0.68
C LYS A 87 6.58 13.17 -0.64
N GLY A 88 6.21 11.98 -0.17
CA GLY A 88 7.11 10.83 -0.05
C GLY A 88 7.95 10.82 1.24
N GLU A 89 7.64 11.68 2.21
CA GLU A 89 8.39 11.77 3.48
C GLU A 89 8.23 10.52 4.36
N PHE A 90 7.28 9.64 4.04
CA PHE A 90 7.02 8.37 4.73
C PHE A 90 7.40 7.14 3.90
N THR A 91 8.35 7.30 2.98
CA THR A 91 8.75 6.22 2.06
C THR A 91 9.36 5.04 2.82
N ASN A 92 10.16 5.30 3.86
CA ASN A 92 10.81 4.25 4.64
C ASN A 92 9.80 3.42 5.44
N GLU A 93 8.83 4.08 6.05
CA GLU A 93 7.74 3.47 6.80
C GLU A 93 6.87 2.65 5.86
N THR A 94 6.56 3.16 4.67
CA THR A 94 5.84 2.40 3.65
C THR A 94 6.60 1.14 3.22
N ILE A 95 7.92 1.24 3.02
CA ILE A 95 8.76 0.08 2.69
C ILE A 95 8.80 -0.90 3.86
N LYS A 96 8.89 -0.42 5.10
CA LYS A 96 8.90 -1.25 6.30
C LYS A 96 7.61 -2.07 6.41
N ASP A 97 6.45 -1.43 6.26
CA ASP A 97 5.16 -2.11 6.27
C ASP A 97 5.08 -3.20 5.18
N ILE A 98 5.62 -2.92 3.98
CA ILE A 98 5.66 -3.91 2.89
C ILE A 98 6.59 -5.08 3.26
N LEU A 99 7.77 -4.80 3.79
CA LEU A 99 8.74 -5.82 4.17
C LEU A 99 8.21 -6.71 5.29
N GLU A 100 7.49 -6.16 6.27
CA GLU A 100 6.84 -6.92 7.35
C GLU A 100 5.78 -7.91 6.83
N ILE A 101 5.20 -7.67 5.65
CA ILE A 101 4.24 -8.60 5.03
C ILE A 101 4.95 -9.77 4.33
N ILE A 102 6.16 -9.55 3.80
CA ILE A 102 6.83 -10.51 2.91
C ILE A 102 8.11 -11.14 3.48
N SER A 103 8.52 -10.76 4.69
CA SER A 103 9.75 -11.22 5.37
C SER A 103 9.42 -11.91 6.68
#